data_AF-A0A117SVW7-F1
#
_entry.id   AF-A0A117SVW7-F1
#
_cell.length_a   1.000
_cell.length_b   1.000
_cell.length_c   1.000
_cell.angle_alpha   90.00
_cell.angle_beta   90.00
_cell.angle_gamma   90.00
#
_symmetry.space_group_name_H-M   'P 1'
#
loop_
_entity.id
_entity.type
_entity.pdbx_description
1 polymer ?
#
loop_
_entity_poly.entity_id
_entity_poly.type
_entity_poly.pdbx_seq_one_letter_code
_entity_poly.pdbx_strand_id
1 'polypeptide(L)'
;MLVFGGWYDTDDEFTLSGDQQLARRVAWPGIVKYNGGYSEYMYVPSYRFLIPAHGIEDLAAASVLTDAGLTPYRAIKKLKPYVSPDDYVAVVGLGGLGIFGAQYVKSILAAKAIMVDVRDEPLEMIPKIVKLENSDLLLNARKVDVVKEIMKATGGKGVRAVVDFVGSTKTLETYLKVLDTKGIYVLVGLHSNVGPPIPIQAMVTKEITIIGSLWGNIKELYEVVDLAKRSTIRYREVVGKIKLEDIMMAFEKLERGEVFGRFVITP
;
A
#
# COMPACT_ATOMS: atom_id res chain seq x y z
N MET A 1 -5.41 19.37 10.73
CA MET A 1 -5.72 17.98 11.12
C MET A 1 -5.75 17.13 9.86
N LEU A 2 -5.55 15.83 9.97
CA LEU A 2 -5.94 14.85 8.94
C LEU A 2 -7.24 14.17 9.35
N VAL A 3 -7.95 13.56 8.39
CA VAL A 3 -9.24 12.89 8.64
C VAL A 3 -9.10 11.39 8.39
N PHE A 4 -9.43 10.59 9.39
CA PHE A 4 -9.60 9.14 9.22
C PHE A 4 -10.93 8.87 8.50
N GLY A 5 -10.91 8.14 7.38
CA GLY A 5 -12.08 7.94 6.52
C GLY A 5 -13.08 6.83 6.94
N GLY A 6 -12.74 5.94 7.87
CA GLY A 6 -13.59 4.82 8.26
C GLY A 6 -14.48 5.19 9.44
N TRP A 7 -15.61 5.84 9.18
CA TRP A 7 -16.48 6.31 10.25
C TRP A 7 -17.47 5.23 10.66
N TYR A 8 -17.55 4.95 11.96
CA TYR A 8 -18.43 3.94 12.53
C TYR A 8 -19.25 4.54 13.67
N ASP A 9 -20.50 4.14 13.85
CA ASP A 9 -21.42 4.66 14.87
C ASP A 9 -21.82 3.64 15.94
N THR A 10 -21.38 2.38 15.80
CA THR A 10 -21.65 1.30 16.75
C THR A 10 -20.37 0.69 17.30
N ASP A 11 -20.42 0.28 18.56
CA ASP A 11 -19.39 -0.57 19.17
C ASP A 11 -19.74 -2.04 18.86
N ASP A 12 -18.96 -2.63 17.98
CA ASP A 12 -18.97 -4.04 17.58
C ASP A 12 -17.61 -4.71 17.89
N GLU A 13 -17.48 -6.00 17.62
CA GLU A 13 -16.26 -6.76 17.93
C GLU A 13 -15.00 -6.20 17.25
N PHE A 14 -15.14 -5.57 16.07
CA PHE A 14 -14.01 -5.04 15.30
C PHE A 14 -13.60 -3.66 15.80
N THR A 15 -14.55 -2.79 16.05
CA THR A 15 -14.29 -1.44 16.60
C THR A 15 -13.69 -1.52 17.99
N LEU A 16 -14.17 -2.44 18.84
CA LEU A 16 -13.63 -2.70 20.18
C LEU A 16 -12.23 -3.33 20.17
N SER A 17 -11.93 -4.18 19.18
CA SER A 17 -10.59 -4.79 19.02
C SER A 17 -9.59 -3.89 18.30
N GLY A 18 -10.01 -2.72 17.83
CA GLY A 18 -9.14 -1.76 17.16
C GLY A 18 -9.02 -1.95 15.65
N ASP A 19 -9.94 -2.69 15.03
CA ASP A 19 -10.02 -2.93 13.58
C ASP A 19 -11.23 -2.20 12.96
N GLN A 20 -11.31 -0.88 13.18
CA GLN A 20 -12.48 -0.08 12.79
C GLN A 20 -12.81 -0.12 11.29
N GLN A 21 -11.84 -0.40 10.42
CA GLN A 21 -12.05 -0.60 8.99
C GLN A 21 -12.90 -1.84 8.64
N LEU A 22 -13.04 -2.78 9.58
CA LEU A 22 -13.86 -3.98 9.45
C LEU A 22 -15.20 -3.87 10.20
N ALA A 23 -15.51 -2.70 10.76
CA ALA A 23 -16.77 -2.48 11.46
C ALA A 23 -17.96 -2.88 10.56
N ARG A 24 -18.93 -3.56 11.15
CA ARG A 24 -20.15 -4.03 10.46
C ARG A 24 -20.94 -2.88 9.85
N ARG A 25 -20.83 -1.69 10.44
CA ARG A 25 -21.43 -0.43 9.98
C ARG A 25 -20.37 0.65 9.86
N VAL A 26 -19.59 0.56 8.79
CA VAL A 26 -18.63 1.61 8.40
C VAL A 26 -19.23 2.49 7.30
N ALA A 27 -18.94 3.78 7.37
CA ALA A 27 -19.27 4.80 6.40
C ALA A 27 -17.99 5.40 5.85
N TRP A 28 -17.92 5.53 4.52
CA TRP A 28 -16.75 6.01 3.81
C TRP A 28 -17.09 7.35 3.15
N PRO A 29 -16.69 8.50 3.73
CA PRO A 29 -17.07 9.80 3.19
C PRO A 29 -16.48 9.99 1.79
N GLY A 30 -17.30 10.47 0.87
CA GLY A 30 -16.97 10.57 -0.56
C GLY A 30 -17.20 9.29 -1.36
N ILE A 31 -17.61 8.19 -0.72
CA ILE A 31 -17.97 6.92 -1.37
C ILE A 31 -19.41 6.53 -1.02
N VAL A 32 -19.74 6.48 0.28
CA VAL A 32 -21.07 6.09 0.78
C VAL A 32 -21.45 6.87 2.04
N LYS A 33 -22.75 7.18 2.18
CA LYS A 33 -23.40 7.85 3.33
C LYS A 33 -23.05 9.33 3.56
N TYR A 34 -21.80 9.76 3.39
CA TYR A 34 -21.38 11.15 3.63
C TYR A 34 -20.67 11.75 2.41
N ASN A 35 -20.76 13.08 2.26
CA ASN A 35 -19.99 13.83 1.27
C ASN A 35 -18.48 13.77 1.57
N GLY A 36 -17.66 13.79 0.52
CA GLY A 36 -16.20 13.70 0.59
C GLY A 36 -15.51 15.04 0.80
N GLY A 37 -14.18 15.03 0.62
CA GLY A 37 -13.30 16.19 0.86
C GLY A 37 -12.89 16.98 -0.39
N TYR A 38 -13.46 16.73 -1.56
CA TYR A 38 -13.24 17.57 -2.75
C TYR A 38 -14.10 18.84 -2.67
N SER A 39 -13.87 19.62 -1.63
CA SER A 39 -14.63 20.81 -1.25
C SER A 39 -13.84 21.65 -0.26
N GLU A 40 -14.14 22.95 -0.16
CA GLU A 40 -13.52 23.85 0.83
C GLU A 40 -13.80 23.42 2.28
N TYR A 41 -14.93 22.75 2.51
CA TYR A 41 -15.35 22.27 3.83
C TYR A 41 -15.80 20.81 3.76
N MET A 42 -15.48 20.05 4.80
CA MET A 42 -15.92 18.66 4.98
C MET A 42 -16.55 18.50 6.36
N TYR A 43 -17.76 17.96 6.42
CA TYR A 43 -18.39 17.60 7.69
C TYR A 43 -17.72 16.36 8.27
N VAL A 44 -17.27 16.41 9.52
CA VAL A 44 -16.74 15.26 10.25
C VAL A 44 -17.62 15.02 11.49
N PRO A 45 -18.30 13.88 11.61
CA PRO A 45 -19.35 13.67 12.63
C PRO A 45 -18.84 13.60 14.07
N SER A 46 -17.53 13.41 14.27
CA SER A 46 -16.94 13.31 15.60
C SER A 46 -15.45 13.63 15.59
N TYR A 47 -14.96 14.29 16.63
CA TYR A 47 -13.55 14.63 16.81
C TYR A 47 -12.63 13.40 16.82
N ARG A 48 -13.14 12.21 17.15
CA ARG A 48 -12.36 10.96 17.16
C ARG A 48 -11.83 10.57 15.78
N PHE A 49 -12.40 11.11 14.70
CA PHE A 49 -11.93 10.88 13.33
C PHE A 49 -10.91 11.93 12.88
N LEU A 50 -10.56 12.89 13.74
CA LEU A 50 -9.54 13.90 13.46
C LEU A 50 -8.20 13.45 14.03
N ILE A 51 -7.19 13.41 13.17
CA ILE A 51 -5.83 13.02 13.52
C ILE A 51 -4.94 14.26 13.63
N PRO A 52 -4.31 14.49 14.80
CA PRO A 52 -3.33 15.57 15.00
C PRO A 52 -2.14 15.49 14.05
N ALA A 53 -1.97 16.53 13.25
CA ALA A 53 -0.91 16.64 12.24
C ALA A 53 0.14 17.72 12.59
N HIS A 54 0.24 18.14 13.86
CA HIS A 54 1.27 19.07 14.30
C HIS A 54 2.68 18.52 13.98
N GLY A 55 3.54 19.33 13.38
CA GLY A 55 4.88 18.93 12.93
C GLY A 55 4.95 18.35 11.50
N ILE A 56 3.82 18.24 10.80
CA ILE A 56 3.80 17.95 9.36
C ILE A 56 4.02 19.26 8.59
N GLU A 57 5.02 19.30 7.71
CA GLU A 57 5.39 20.51 6.94
C GLU A 57 4.38 20.85 5.85
N ASP A 58 3.93 19.83 5.11
CA ASP A 58 2.98 19.99 4.00
C ASP A 58 1.72 19.17 4.29
N LEU A 59 0.73 19.84 4.88
CA LEU A 59 -0.52 19.19 5.30
C LEU A 59 -1.35 18.71 4.11
N ALA A 60 -1.34 19.45 3.00
CA ALA A 60 -2.04 19.05 1.78
C ALA A 60 -1.44 17.74 1.25
N ALA A 61 -0.11 17.67 1.09
CA ALA A 61 0.54 16.43 0.68
C ALA A 61 0.33 15.29 1.68
N ALA A 62 0.29 15.58 2.98
CA ALA A 62 0.05 14.57 4.01
C ALA A 62 -1.37 13.98 4.00
N SER A 63 -2.33 14.58 3.29
CA SER A 63 -3.66 14.00 3.09
C SER A 63 -3.60 12.60 2.50
N VAL A 64 -2.60 12.29 1.66
CA VAL A 64 -2.44 10.95 1.07
C VAL A 64 -2.09 9.89 2.12
N LEU A 65 -1.61 10.28 3.31
CA LEU A 65 -1.27 9.33 4.36
C LEU A 65 -2.50 8.61 4.91
N THR A 66 -3.70 9.18 4.79
CA THR A 66 -4.95 8.62 5.31
C THR A 66 -5.48 7.45 4.48
N ASP A 67 -4.95 7.25 3.27
CA ASP A 67 -5.23 6.11 2.41
C ASP A 67 -3.93 5.49 1.89
N ALA A 68 -3.22 6.22 1.04
CA ALA A 68 -2.04 5.73 0.35
C ALA A 68 -0.86 5.42 1.28
N GLY A 69 -0.73 6.16 2.38
CA GLY A 69 0.22 5.84 3.44
C GLY A 69 -0.26 4.72 4.37
N LEU A 70 -1.57 4.68 4.67
CA LEU A 70 -2.16 3.76 5.66
C LEU A 70 -2.30 2.32 5.13
N THR A 71 -2.84 2.17 3.92
CA THR A 71 -3.13 0.86 3.33
C THR A 71 -1.88 -0.03 3.23
N PRO A 72 -0.74 0.46 2.71
CA PRO A 72 0.49 -0.33 2.65
C PRO A 72 1.11 -0.55 4.02
N TYR A 73 0.97 0.41 4.95
CA TYR A 73 1.49 0.26 6.31
C TYR A 73 0.90 -0.96 7.00
N ARG A 74 -0.44 -1.10 6.95
CA ARG A 74 -1.13 -2.27 7.51
C ARG A 74 -0.69 -3.56 6.84
N ALA A 75 -0.64 -3.59 5.51
CA ALA A 75 -0.24 -4.76 4.73
C ALA A 75 1.18 -5.24 5.14
N ILE A 76 2.12 -4.30 5.27
CA ILE A 76 3.49 -4.59 5.71
C ILE A 76 3.55 -4.99 7.19
N LYS A 77 2.78 -4.35 8.07
CA LYS A 77 2.76 -4.67 9.51
C LYS A 77 2.30 -6.11 9.77
N LYS A 78 1.39 -6.65 8.95
CA LYS A 78 0.98 -8.07 9.00
C LYS A 78 2.13 -9.05 8.76
N LEU A 79 3.21 -8.64 8.10
CA LEU A 79 4.37 -9.46 7.81
C LEU A 79 5.41 -9.50 8.94
N LYS A 80 5.34 -8.59 9.91
CA LYS A 80 6.33 -8.49 11.01
C LYS A 80 6.61 -9.81 11.75
N PRO A 81 5.61 -10.66 12.06
CA PRO A 81 5.88 -11.92 12.76
C PRO A 81 6.60 -12.98 11.91
N TYR A 82 6.71 -12.75 10.60
CA TYR A 82 7.07 -13.79 9.64
C TYR A 82 8.31 -13.47 8.84
N VAL A 83 8.69 -12.20 8.72
CA VAL A 83 9.80 -11.72 7.88
C VAL A 83 10.97 -11.28 8.76
N SER A 84 12.16 -11.76 8.41
CA SER A 84 13.44 -11.37 8.99
C SER A 84 14.21 -10.41 8.06
N PRO A 85 15.22 -9.66 8.54
CA PRO A 85 16.01 -8.77 7.69
C PRO A 85 16.70 -9.46 6.50
N ASP A 86 17.04 -10.75 6.64
CA ASP A 86 17.68 -11.52 5.58
C ASP A 86 16.74 -12.02 4.49
N ASP A 87 15.43 -11.96 4.74
CA ASP A 87 14.41 -12.41 3.81
C ASP A 87 14.19 -11.40 2.68
N TYR A 88 13.77 -11.92 1.53
CA TYR A 88 13.28 -11.11 0.43
C TYR A 88 11.77 -10.91 0.53
N VAL A 89 11.33 -9.67 0.33
CA VAL A 89 9.92 -9.28 0.19
C VAL A 89 9.72 -8.68 -1.20
N ALA A 90 8.80 -9.27 -1.97
CA ALA A 90 8.41 -8.72 -3.26
C ALA A 90 7.28 -7.68 -3.08
N VAL A 91 7.49 -6.48 -3.60
CA VAL A 91 6.48 -5.40 -3.66
C VAL A 91 6.00 -5.29 -5.10
N VAL A 92 4.75 -5.65 -5.36
CA VAL A 92 4.19 -5.74 -6.71
C VAL A 92 3.25 -4.57 -6.96
N GLY A 93 3.55 -3.78 -7.99
CA GLY A 93 2.84 -2.56 -8.35
C GLY A 93 3.30 -1.38 -7.50
N LEU A 94 4.16 -0.52 -8.07
CA LEU A 94 4.76 0.66 -7.43
C LEU A 94 3.98 1.94 -7.77
N GLY A 95 2.66 1.82 -7.95
CA GLY A 95 1.75 2.96 -8.09
C GLY A 95 1.54 3.70 -6.76
N GLY A 96 0.41 4.39 -6.64
CA GLY A 96 0.13 5.24 -5.49
C GLY A 96 0.19 4.56 -4.11
N LEU A 97 -0.02 3.23 -4.04
CA LEU A 97 0.13 2.44 -2.81
C LEU A 97 1.53 1.83 -2.67
N GLY A 98 1.98 1.07 -3.67
CA GLY A 98 3.22 0.30 -3.53
C GLY A 98 4.47 1.16 -3.37
N ILE A 99 4.43 2.44 -3.74
CA ILE A 99 5.52 3.37 -3.46
C ILE A 99 5.72 3.64 -1.96
N PHE A 100 4.65 3.62 -1.16
CA PHE A 100 4.75 3.62 0.30
C PHE A 100 5.10 2.22 0.81
N GLY A 101 4.54 1.16 0.20
CA GLY A 101 4.89 -0.23 0.50
C GLY A 101 6.40 -0.50 0.44
N ALA A 102 7.07 -0.01 -0.60
CA ALA A 102 8.52 -0.08 -0.78
C ALA A 102 9.28 0.58 0.38
N GLN A 103 8.87 1.79 0.79
CA GLN A 103 9.47 2.48 1.93
C GLN A 103 9.26 1.72 3.24
N TYR A 104 8.09 1.11 3.42
CA TYR A 104 7.78 0.33 4.62
C TYR A 104 8.49 -1.01 4.69
N VAL A 105 8.76 -1.68 3.57
CA VAL A 105 9.62 -2.88 3.58
C VAL A 105 10.99 -2.53 4.18
N LYS A 106 11.58 -1.40 3.76
CA LYS A 106 12.89 -0.98 4.26
C LYS A 106 12.85 -0.41 5.68
N SER A 107 11.84 0.40 6.02
CA SER A 107 11.78 1.10 7.31
C SER A 107 11.15 0.30 8.45
N ILE A 108 10.26 -0.65 8.14
CA ILE A 108 9.48 -1.40 9.14
C ILE A 108 9.95 -2.85 9.27
N LEU A 109 10.21 -3.53 8.15
CA LEU A 109 10.68 -4.91 8.15
C LEU A 109 12.22 -5.00 8.14
N ALA A 110 12.89 -3.94 7.66
CA ALA A 110 14.34 -3.94 7.42
C ALA A 110 14.78 -5.12 6.54
N ALA A 111 13.92 -5.54 5.62
CA ALA A 111 14.13 -6.70 4.76
C ALA A 111 14.72 -6.31 3.39
N LYS A 112 15.19 -7.31 2.64
CA LYS A 112 15.61 -7.17 1.24
C LYS A 112 14.36 -7.02 0.38
N ALA A 113 14.37 -6.08 -0.57
CA ALA A 113 13.20 -5.72 -1.35
C ALA A 113 13.37 -6.07 -2.83
N ILE A 114 12.38 -6.74 -3.41
CA ILE A 114 12.26 -6.87 -4.87
C ILE A 114 11.03 -6.07 -5.29
N MET A 115 11.25 -4.95 -5.94
CA MET A 115 10.19 -4.01 -6.31
C MET A 115 9.89 -4.13 -7.78
N VAL A 116 8.63 -4.37 -8.10
CA VAL A 116 8.22 -4.76 -9.45
C VAL A 116 7.08 -3.90 -9.93
N ASP A 117 7.23 -3.34 -11.13
CA ASP A 117 6.16 -2.65 -11.84
C ASP A 117 6.21 -3.02 -13.34
N VAL A 118 5.17 -2.67 -14.10
CA VAL A 118 5.15 -2.80 -15.56
C VAL A 118 5.56 -1.50 -16.26
N ARG A 119 5.62 -0.40 -15.52
CA ARG A 119 6.03 0.94 -15.96
C ARG A 119 7.44 1.25 -15.46
N ASP A 120 8.21 1.99 -16.24
CA ASP A 120 9.57 2.39 -15.87
C ASP A 120 9.56 3.56 -14.89
N GLU A 121 8.61 4.49 -15.08
CA GLU A 121 8.50 5.73 -14.32
C GLU A 121 8.48 5.51 -12.80
N PRO A 122 7.69 4.59 -12.22
CA PRO A 122 7.75 4.36 -10.79
C PRO A 122 9.05 3.68 -10.32
N LEU A 123 9.66 2.82 -11.15
CA LEU A 123 10.94 2.17 -10.83
C LEU A 123 12.07 3.21 -10.76
N GLU A 124 12.11 4.17 -11.69
CA GLU A 124 13.09 5.27 -11.71
C GLU A 124 12.95 6.21 -10.51
N MET A 125 11.77 6.28 -9.90
CA MET A 125 11.51 7.11 -8.74
C MET A 125 11.92 6.45 -7.42
N ILE A 126 11.91 5.11 -7.32
CA ILE A 126 12.28 4.41 -6.08
C ILE A 126 13.63 4.86 -5.50
N PRO A 127 14.74 4.93 -6.26
CA PRO A 127 16.04 5.34 -5.71
C PRO A 127 16.06 6.75 -5.11
N LYS A 128 15.08 7.61 -5.46
CA LYS A 128 14.99 8.99 -4.94
C LYS A 128 14.31 9.06 -3.56
N ILE A 129 13.54 8.03 -3.20
CA ILE A 129 12.71 8.02 -1.99
C ILE A 129 13.00 6.84 -1.05
N VAL A 130 13.67 5.80 -1.54
CA VAL A 130 14.10 4.64 -0.79
C VAL A 130 15.61 4.48 -0.92
N LYS A 131 16.29 4.30 0.22
CA LYS A 131 17.70 3.91 0.22
C LYS A 131 17.81 2.42 -0.15
N LEU A 132 18.29 2.15 -1.35
CA LEU A 132 18.50 0.80 -1.86
C LEU A 132 19.85 0.23 -1.42
N GLU A 133 19.86 -1.07 -1.16
CA GLU A 133 21.05 -1.89 -0.94
C GLU A 133 21.34 -2.75 -2.17
N ASN A 134 22.55 -3.32 -2.25
CA ASN A 134 22.95 -4.17 -3.38
C ASN A 134 22.08 -5.44 -3.55
N SER A 135 21.42 -5.89 -2.48
CA SER A 135 20.48 -7.00 -2.53
C SER A 135 19.10 -6.59 -3.06
N ASP A 136 18.77 -5.30 -3.08
CA ASP A 136 17.47 -4.85 -3.54
C ASP A 136 17.41 -4.86 -5.08
N LEU A 137 16.24 -5.18 -5.62
CA LEU A 137 16.03 -5.27 -7.07
C LEU A 137 14.86 -4.41 -7.52
N LEU A 138 15.03 -3.79 -8.69
CA LEU A 138 14.00 -3.09 -9.44
C LEU A 138 13.75 -3.84 -10.74
N LEU A 139 12.55 -4.39 -10.91
CA LEU A 139 12.22 -5.21 -12.08
C LEU A 139 11.06 -4.58 -12.85
N ASN A 140 11.24 -4.41 -14.16
CA ASN A 140 10.12 -4.12 -15.06
C ASN A 140 9.56 -5.44 -15.61
N ALA A 141 8.36 -5.82 -15.18
CA ALA A 141 7.72 -7.09 -15.54
C ALA A 141 7.34 -7.22 -17.02
N ARG A 142 7.43 -6.15 -17.81
CA ARG A 142 7.30 -6.20 -19.28
C ARG A 142 8.63 -6.46 -20.00
N LYS A 143 9.76 -6.21 -19.33
CA LYS A 143 11.10 -6.28 -19.93
C LYS A 143 11.88 -7.53 -19.53
N VAL A 144 11.54 -8.13 -18.39
CA VAL A 144 12.24 -9.31 -17.86
C VAL A 144 11.27 -10.41 -17.43
N ASP A 145 11.77 -11.64 -17.37
CA ASP A 145 11.10 -12.74 -16.69
C ASP A 145 11.28 -12.57 -15.16
N VAL A 146 10.26 -12.01 -14.51
CA VAL A 146 10.30 -11.71 -13.07
C VAL A 146 10.49 -12.96 -12.21
N VAL A 147 9.95 -14.12 -12.63
CA VAL A 147 10.10 -15.37 -11.88
C VAL A 147 11.56 -15.77 -11.91
N LYS A 148 12.18 -15.78 -13.09
CA LYS A 148 13.60 -16.11 -13.24
C LYS A 148 14.52 -15.18 -12.44
N GLU A 149 14.30 -13.87 -12.52
CA GLU A 149 15.13 -12.89 -11.81
C GLU A 149 14.98 -13.00 -10.30
N ILE A 150 13.74 -13.20 -9.79
CA ILE A 150 13.49 -13.41 -8.36
C ILE A 150 14.18 -14.69 -7.87
N MET A 151 14.03 -15.81 -8.60
CA MET A 151 14.66 -17.07 -8.21
C MET A 151 16.18 -16.96 -8.24
N LYS A 152 16.76 -16.25 -9.20
CA LYS A 152 18.21 -15.98 -9.24
C LYS A 152 18.68 -15.17 -8.03
N ALA A 153 17.99 -14.08 -7.70
CA ALA A 153 18.34 -13.19 -6.59
C ALA A 153 18.27 -13.88 -5.22
N THR A 154 17.33 -14.81 -5.08
CA THR A 154 17.05 -15.55 -3.85
C THR A 154 17.82 -16.87 -3.76
N GLY A 155 18.74 -17.16 -4.69
CA GLY A 155 19.50 -18.41 -4.72
C GLY A 155 18.62 -19.65 -4.90
N GLY A 156 17.49 -19.50 -5.60
CA GLY A 156 16.54 -20.57 -5.88
C GLY A 156 15.51 -20.83 -4.79
N LYS A 157 15.56 -20.10 -3.66
CA LYS A 157 14.61 -20.30 -2.55
C LYS A 157 13.25 -19.66 -2.81
N GLY A 158 13.23 -18.51 -3.48
CA GLY A 158 12.05 -17.66 -3.57
C GLY A 158 11.99 -16.61 -2.46
N VAL A 159 10.90 -15.86 -2.42
CA VAL A 159 10.67 -14.76 -1.47
C VAL A 159 9.87 -15.24 -0.26
N ARG A 160 10.16 -14.64 0.90
CA ARG A 160 9.43 -14.92 2.13
C ARG A 160 8.02 -14.35 2.07
N ALA A 161 7.87 -13.20 1.44
CA ALA A 161 6.57 -12.57 1.28
C ALA A 161 6.41 -11.84 -0.06
N VAL A 162 5.17 -11.76 -0.51
CA VAL A 162 4.72 -10.92 -1.62
C VAL A 162 3.67 -9.96 -1.06
N VAL A 163 3.73 -8.69 -1.45
CA VAL A 163 2.72 -7.69 -1.16
C VAL A 163 2.21 -7.17 -2.49
N ASP A 164 1.00 -7.58 -2.86
CA ASP A 164 0.41 -7.28 -4.16
C ASP A 164 -0.55 -6.10 -4.08
N PHE A 165 -0.10 -4.94 -4.58
CA PHE A 165 -0.89 -3.72 -4.70
C PHE A 165 -1.66 -3.62 -6.02
N VAL A 166 -1.47 -4.57 -6.95
CA VAL A 166 -2.23 -4.67 -8.20
C VAL A 166 -3.47 -5.52 -7.98
N GLY A 167 -3.31 -6.73 -7.43
CA GLY A 167 -4.39 -7.67 -7.17
C GLY A 167 -5.13 -8.10 -8.44
N SER A 168 -4.37 -8.56 -9.42
CA SER A 168 -4.89 -9.10 -10.67
C SER A 168 -4.74 -10.62 -10.72
N THR A 169 -5.53 -11.30 -11.55
CA THR A 169 -5.36 -12.74 -11.79
C THR A 169 -3.90 -13.06 -12.17
N LYS A 170 -3.30 -12.27 -13.07
CA LYS A 170 -1.92 -12.45 -13.55
C LYS A 170 -0.87 -12.29 -12.44
N THR A 171 -1.02 -11.31 -11.55
CA THR A 171 -0.08 -11.12 -10.44
C THR A 171 -0.17 -12.25 -9.44
N LEU A 172 -1.36 -12.73 -9.09
CA LEU A 172 -1.49 -13.93 -8.25
C LEU A 172 -0.82 -15.16 -8.89
N GLU A 173 -1.11 -15.45 -10.17
CA GLU A 173 -0.51 -16.60 -10.87
C GLU A 173 1.02 -16.55 -10.92
N THR A 174 1.57 -15.35 -11.09
CA THR A 174 3.01 -15.14 -11.21
C THR A 174 3.69 -15.27 -9.84
N TYR A 175 3.19 -14.52 -8.85
CA TYR A 175 3.93 -14.35 -7.61
C TYR A 175 3.68 -15.46 -6.57
N LEU A 176 2.62 -16.26 -6.71
CA LEU A 176 2.49 -17.50 -5.92
C LEU A 176 3.61 -18.52 -6.23
N LYS A 177 4.15 -18.51 -7.46
CA LYS A 177 5.21 -19.44 -7.89
C LYS A 177 6.56 -19.16 -7.25
N VAL A 178 6.81 -17.90 -6.88
CA VAL A 178 8.10 -17.46 -6.31
C VAL A 178 8.11 -17.44 -4.80
N LEU A 179 7.04 -17.86 -4.12
CA LEU A 179 7.03 -17.99 -2.67
C LEU A 179 7.91 -19.16 -2.21
N ASP A 180 8.70 -18.90 -1.18
CA ASP A 180 9.43 -19.93 -0.42
C ASP A 180 8.45 -20.74 0.47
N THR A 181 8.95 -21.81 1.07
CA THR A 181 8.26 -22.55 2.14
C THR A 181 7.85 -21.61 3.27
N LYS A 182 6.60 -21.77 3.72
CA LYS A 182 5.88 -20.89 4.66
C LYS A 182 5.74 -19.46 4.16
N GLY A 183 5.82 -19.24 2.84
CA GLY A 183 5.73 -17.93 2.23
C GLY A 183 4.34 -17.31 2.39
N ILE A 184 4.31 -15.97 2.46
CA ILE A 184 3.08 -15.21 2.70
C ILE A 184 2.75 -14.29 1.54
N TYR A 185 1.53 -14.39 1.05
CA TYR A 185 1.00 -13.48 0.05
C TYR A 185 0.01 -12.51 0.70
N VAL A 186 0.35 -11.22 0.75
CA VAL A 186 -0.57 -10.17 1.20
C VAL A 186 -1.23 -9.53 -0.01
N LEU A 187 -2.53 -9.80 -0.18
CA LEU A 187 -3.33 -9.23 -1.26
C LEU A 187 -3.98 -7.93 -0.81
N VAL A 188 -3.69 -6.85 -1.53
CA VAL A 188 -4.17 -5.49 -1.25
C VAL A 188 -4.96 -4.92 -2.43
N GLY A 189 -4.41 -5.07 -3.64
CA GLY A 189 -5.05 -4.55 -4.85
C GLY A 189 -6.36 -5.26 -5.20
N LEU A 190 -7.21 -4.56 -5.95
CA LEU A 190 -8.54 -5.02 -6.36
C LEU A 190 -8.74 -4.86 -7.88
N HIS A 191 -7.68 -5.01 -8.68
CA HIS A 191 -7.80 -4.90 -10.14
C HIS A 191 -8.69 -6.00 -10.74
N SER A 192 -8.71 -7.18 -10.15
CA SER A 192 -9.58 -8.29 -10.54
C SER A 192 -10.52 -8.69 -9.41
N ASN A 193 -11.78 -8.98 -9.74
CA ASN A 193 -12.78 -9.47 -8.78
C ASN A 193 -12.60 -10.95 -8.43
N VAL A 194 -11.91 -11.70 -9.31
CA VAL A 194 -11.66 -13.13 -9.15
C VAL A 194 -10.17 -13.44 -9.34
N GLY A 195 -9.65 -14.31 -8.48
CA GLY A 195 -8.30 -14.83 -8.58
C GLY A 195 -8.19 -16.02 -9.54
N PRO A 196 -6.96 -16.48 -9.85
CA PRO A 196 -6.75 -17.71 -10.59
C PRO A 196 -7.13 -18.92 -9.73
N PRO A 197 -7.25 -20.12 -10.35
CA PRO A 197 -7.30 -21.36 -9.58
C PRO A 197 -6.13 -21.47 -8.61
N ILE A 198 -6.40 -21.87 -7.38
CA ILE A 198 -5.38 -22.02 -6.35
C ILE A 198 -4.48 -23.22 -6.68
N PRO A 199 -3.14 -23.08 -6.70
CA PRO A 199 -2.23 -24.20 -6.96
C PRO A 199 -2.12 -25.12 -5.73
N ILE A 200 -3.09 -26.02 -5.56
CA ILE A 200 -3.29 -26.85 -4.36
C ILE A 200 -2.00 -27.55 -3.91
N GLN A 201 -1.29 -28.21 -4.83
CA GLN A 201 -0.07 -28.94 -4.46
C GLN A 201 0.99 -28.00 -3.86
N ALA A 202 1.27 -26.87 -4.51
CA ALA A 202 2.25 -25.90 -4.01
C ALA A 202 1.81 -25.27 -2.68
N MET A 203 0.51 -24.96 -2.54
CA MET A 203 -0.04 -24.43 -1.30
C MET A 203 0.18 -25.37 -0.11
N VAL A 204 -0.09 -26.66 -0.29
CA VAL A 204 0.03 -27.66 0.76
C VAL A 204 1.49 -28.01 1.04
N THR A 205 2.29 -28.31 0.02
CA THR A 205 3.67 -28.78 0.23
C THR A 205 4.62 -27.67 0.71
N LYS A 206 4.29 -26.40 0.45
CA LYS A 206 5.05 -25.25 0.95
C LYS A 206 4.38 -24.55 2.12
N GLU A 207 3.22 -25.00 2.61
CA GLU A 207 2.47 -24.32 3.68
C GLU A 207 2.27 -22.80 3.42
N ILE A 208 1.89 -22.43 2.19
CA ILE A 208 1.72 -21.02 1.81
C ILE A 208 0.47 -20.42 2.47
N THR A 209 0.58 -19.17 2.92
CA THR A 209 -0.55 -18.40 3.47
C THR A 209 -0.92 -17.23 2.56
N ILE A 210 -2.21 -17.04 2.28
CA ILE A 210 -2.73 -15.84 1.60
C ILE A 210 -3.54 -15.01 2.60
N ILE A 211 -3.22 -13.73 2.72
CA ILE A 211 -3.82 -12.80 3.67
C ILE A 211 -4.38 -11.60 2.91
N GLY A 212 -5.65 -11.27 3.14
CA GLY A 212 -6.22 -9.99 2.70
C GLY A 212 -5.84 -8.83 3.62
N SER A 213 -5.63 -7.64 3.06
CA SER A 213 -5.42 -6.42 3.83
C SER A 213 -6.22 -5.26 3.27
N LEU A 214 -7.17 -4.77 4.06
CA LEU A 214 -8.02 -3.64 3.72
C LEU A 214 -7.59 -2.41 4.52
N TRP A 215 -7.25 -1.33 3.81
CA TRP A 215 -7.04 0.01 4.34
C TRP A 215 -6.21 0.05 5.63
N GLY A 216 -6.69 0.66 6.72
CA GLY A 216 -6.14 0.44 8.04
C GLY A 216 -6.95 1.04 9.18
N ASN A 217 -6.48 0.82 10.40
CA ASN A 217 -7.17 1.30 11.59
C ASN A 217 -6.64 2.66 12.06
N ILE A 218 -7.35 3.26 13.03
CA ILE A 218 -7.01 4.61 13.47
C ILE A 218 -5.62 4.68 14.13
N LYS A 219 -5.25 3.65 14.90
CA LYS A 219 -3.94 3.57 15.57
C LYS A 219 -2.81 3.48 14.54
N GLU A 220 -3.00 2.69 13.49
CA GLU A 220 -2.07 2.60 12.37
C GLU A 220 -1.91 3.94 11.65
N LEU A 221 -2.99 4.73 11.51
CA LEU A 221 -2.88 6.07 10.94
C LEU A 221 -2.06 7.02 11.83
N TYR A 222 -2.20 6.95 13.16
CA TYR A 222 -1.32 7.68 14.07
C TYR A 222 0.15 7.29 13.88
N GLU A 223 0.44 5.99 13.75
CA GLU A 223 1.80 5.48 13.52
C GLU A 223 2.37 5.97 12.16
N VAL A 224 1.56 5.97 11.09
CA VAL A 224 1.97 6.49 9.77
C VAL A 224 2.26 7.98 9.81
N VAL A 225 1.40 8.76 10.47
CA VAL A 225 1.62 10.21 10.64
C VAL A 225 2.89 10.49 11.43
N ASP A 226 3.19 9.69 12.45
CA ASP A 226 4.43 9.78 13.21
C ASP A 226 5.68 9.43 12.38
N LEU A 227 5.62 8.43 11.50
CA LEU A 227 6.70 8.13 10.55
C LEU A 227 6.96 9.30 9.58
N ALA A 228 5.90 9.98 9.12
CA ALA A 228 6.03 11.15 8.27
C ALA A 228 6.69 12.33 9.01
N LYS A 229 6.30 12.58 10.28
CA LYS A 229 6.93 13.63 11.13
C LYS A 229 8.41 13.38 11.36
N ARG A 230 8.82 12.13 11.51
CA ARG A 230 10.22 11.72 11.67
C ARG A 230 10.99 11.61 10.35
N SER A 231 10.37 12.00 9.23
CA SER A 231 10.94 11.90 7.88
C SER A 231 11.42 10.48 7.52
N THR A 232 10.86 9.45 8.18
CA THR A 232 11.15 8.03 7.86
C THR A 232 10.52 7.62 6.54
N ILE A 233 9.45 8.31 6.14
CA ILE A 233 8.84 8.20 4.81
C ILE A 233 8.82 9.54 4.09
N ARG A 234 8.99 9.47 2.77
CA ARG A 234 9.01 10.55 1.78
C ARG A 234 7.67 10.59 1.05
N TYR A 235 6.73 11.32 1.65
CA TYR A 235 5.35 11.42 1.13
C TYR A 235 5.15 12.62 0.20
N ARG A 236 6.03 13.63 0.24
CA ARG A 236 5.87 14.88 -0.52
C ARG A 236 6.27 14.68 -1.98
N GLU A 237 7.30 13.88 -2.20
CA GLU A 237 7.90 13.56 -3.50
C GLU A 237 6.99 12.70 -4.38
N VAL A 238 5.93 12.13 -3.81
CA VAL A 238 4.96 11.28 -4.51
C VAL A 238 3.61 11.99 -4.73
N VAL A 239 3.56 13.31 -4.51
CA VAL A 239 2.33 14.11 -4.62
C VAL A 239 2.45 15.18 -5.69
N GLY A 240 1.50 15.20 -6.62
CA GLY A 240 1.19 16.38 -7.44
C GLY A 240 -0.02 17.12 -6.87
N LYS A 241 0.05 18.45 -6.75
CA LYS A 241 -1.09 19.26 -6.31
C LYS A 241 -1.88 19.75 -7.52
N ILE A 242 -3.19 19.63 -7.45
CA ILE A 242 -4.13 20.07 -8.49
C ILE A 242 -5.21 20.90 -7.82
N LYS A 243 -5.64 21.98 -8.48
CA LYS A 243 -6.74 22.79 -7.97
C LYS A 243 -8.08 22.09 -8.15
N LEU A 244 -9.07 22.41 -7.33
CA LEU A 244 -10.41 21.85 -7.46
C LEU A 244 -11.04 22.12 -8.84
N GLU A 245 -10.77 23.27 -9.46
CA GLU A 245 -11.23 23.62 -10.82
C GLU A 245 -10.71 22.66 -11.91
N ASP A 246 -9.57 22.01 -11.70
CA ASP A 246 -8.90 21.11 -12.65
C ASP A 246 -9.19 19.62 -12.35
N ILE A 247 -10.13 19.32 -11.46
CA ILE A 247 -10.35 17.94 -10.97
C ILE A 247 -10.73 16.96 -12.08
N MET A 248 -11.46 17.40 -13.11
CA MET A 248 -11.83 16.54 -14.25
C MET A 248 -10.60 16.11 -15.05
N MET A 249 -9.66 17.02 -15.28
CA MET A 249 -8.38 16.69 -15.92
C MET A 249 -7.58 15.68 -15.09
N ALA A 250 -7.62 15.79 -13.75
CA ALA A 250 -6.97 14.84 -12.86
C ALA A 250 -7.54 13.43 -13.02
N PHE A 251 -8.87 13.30 -13.13
CA PHE A 251 -9.53 12.01 -13.36
C PHE A 251 -9.19 11.41 -14.72
N GLU A 252 -9.20 12.21 -15.79
CA GLU A 252 -8.81 11.72 -17.14
C GLU A 252 -7.38 11.20 -17.16
N LYS A 253 -6.43 11.94 -16.57
CA LYS A 253 -5.03 11.50 -16.46
C LYS A 253 -4.91 10.21 -15.63
N LEU A 254 -5.70 10.09 -14.57
CA LEU A 254 -5.73 8.88 -13.73
C LEU A 254 -6.23 7.68 -14.51
N GLU A 255 -7.31 7.83 -15.27
CA GLU A 255 -7.88 6.78 -16.13
C GLU A 255 -6.88 6.32 -17.21
N ARG A 256 -6.14 7.26 -17.81
CA ARG A 256 -5.08 6.94 -18.78
C ARG A 256 -3.81 6.38 -18.15
N GLY A 257 -3.73 6.30 -16.82
CA GLY A 257 -2.54 5.80 -16.12
C GLY A 257 -1.32 6.73 -16.20
N GLU A 258 -1.54 8.02 -16.48
CA GLU A 258 -0.51 9.05 -16.63
C GLU A 258 -0.11 9.69 -15.29
N VAL A 259 -0.77 9.30 -14.21
CA VAL A 259 -0.46 9.80 -12.86
C VAL A 259 0.65 8.96 -12.23
N PHE A 260 1.71 9.66 -11.84
CA PHE A 260 2.72 9.14 -10.93
C PHE A 260 2.37 9.53 -9.49
N GLY A 261 2.46 8.58 -8.56
CA GLY A 261 2.14 8.81 -7.15
C GLY A 261 0.66 9.12 -6.93
N ARG A 262 0.36 10.31 -6.38
CA ARG A 262 -1.00 10.76 -6.03
C ARG A 262 -1.23 12.20 -6.44
N PHE A 263 -2.43 12.51 -6.91
CA PHE A 263 -2.90 13.88 -6.96
C PHE A 263 -3.61 14.26 -5.67
N VAL A 264 -3.28 15.43 -5.14
CA VAL A 264 -3.96 16.06 -4.01
C VAL A 264 -4.71 17.27 -4.53
N ILE A 265 -6.02 17.26 -4.32
CA ILE A 265 -6.88 18.38 -4.67
C ILE A 265 -6.76 19.44 -3.58
N THR A 266 -6.43 20.67 -3.98
CA THR A 266 -6.44 21.86 -3.14
C THR A 266 -7.61 22.76 -3.58
N PRO A 267 -8.71 22.81 -2.81
CA PRO A 267 -9.82 23.75 -3.02
C PRO A 267 -9.36 25.21 -2.98
#